data_AF-Q6L282-F1
#
_entry.id   AF-Q6L282-F1
#
_cell.length_a   1.000
_cell.length_b   1.000
_cell.length_c   1.000
_cell.angle_alpha   90.00
_cell.angle_beta   90.00
_cell.angle_gamma   90.00
#
_symmetry.space_group_name_H-M   'P 1'
#
loop_
_entity.id
_entity.type
_entity.pdbx_description
1 polymer ?
#
loop_
_entity_poly.entity_id
_entity_poly.type
_entity_poly.pdbx_seq_one_letter_code
_entity_poly.pdbx_strand_id
1 'polypeptide(L)'
;MDYIIDGSNVAFGSGRPLAENISNMIRYLKKHGIENIIVICDASLRYKIIDKDHFENLVNLNIIKIAPAGTSADEFIIEYAKKNDAMIITNDRFNDYRDDPWVRENIDKHLVPFMFIGRDIFIKKK
;
A
#
# COMPACT_ATOMS: atom_id res chain seq x y z
N MET A 1 14.05 -3.29 -8.17
CA MET A 1 13.11 -2.16 -8.04
C MET A 1 12.12 -2.54 -6.97
N ASP A 2 11.99 -1.70 -5.96
CA ASP A 2 11.17 -2.01 -4.80
C ASP A 2 9.73 -1.56 -5.03
N TYR A 3 8.79 -2.29 -4.43
CA TYR A 3 7.39 -1.93 -4.43
C TYR A 3 6.93 -1.71 -2.99
N ILE A 4 6.34 -0.56 -2.74
CA ILE A 4 5.67 -0.26 -1.48
C ILE A 4 4.17 -0.26 -1.68
N ILE A 5 3.47 -1.02 -0.85
CA ILE A 5 2.02 -1.10 -0.85
C ILE A 5 1.50 -0.20 0.26
N ASP A 6 0.62 0.72 -0.13
CA ASP A 6 -0.32 1.36 0.79
C ASP A 6 -1.37 0.33 1.20
N GLY A 7 -1.11 -0.34 2.32
CA GLY A 7 -1.93 -1.44 2.78
C GLY A 7 -3.31 -0.99 3.26
N SER A 8 -3.44 0.26 3.73
CA SER A 8 -4.75 0.87 4.01
C SER A 8 -5.57 0.96 2.73
N ASN A 9 -5.05 1.59 1.68
CA ASN A 9 -5.75 1.76 0.41
C ASN A 9 -6.07 0.42 -0.26
N VAL A 10 -5.12 -0.52 -0.27
CA VAL A 10 -5.34 -1.88 -0.80
C VAL A 10 -6.38 -2.65 0.00
N ALA A 11 -6.36 -2.57 1.34
CA ALA A 11 -7.39 -3.21 2.15
C ALA A 11 -8.79 -2.74 1.75
N PHE A 12 -8.98 -1.44 1.52
CA PHE A 12 -10.25 -0.85 1.08
C PHE A 12 -10.58 -1.06 -0.40
N GLY A 13 -9.65 -1.56 -1.22
CA GLY A 13 -9.75 -1.60 -2.68
C GLY A 13 -10.95 -2.36 -3.26
N SER A 14 -11.56 -3.25 -2.48
CA SER A 14 -12.78 -4.00 -2.85
C SER A 14 -14.09 -3.36 -2.35
N GLY A 15 -14.04 -2.15 -1.79
CA GLY A 15 -15.17 -1.45 -1.19
C GLY A 15 -15.40 -1.77 0.30
N ARG A 16 -14.71 -2.78 0.84
CA ARG A 16 -14.64 -3.09 2.27
C ARG A 16 -13.19 -3.38 2.69
N PRO A 17 -12.78 -2.99 3.91
CA PRO A 17 -11.42 -3.20 4.39
C PRO A 17 -11.19 -4.67 4.77
N LEU A 18 -10.40 -5.36 3.96
CA LEU A 18 -10.02 -6.76 4.16
C LEU A 18 -8.50 -6.92 4.10
N ALA A 19 -7.91 -7.60 5.08
CA ALA A 19 -6.50 -7.98 5.09
C ALA A 19 -6.22 -9.01 3.98
N GLU A 20 -7.22 -9.81 3.62
CA GLU A 20 -7.16 -10.68 2.44
C GLU A 20 -6.81 -9.92 1.14
N ASN A 21 -7.29 -8.67 0.96
CA ASN A 21 -6.92 -7.87 -0.21
C ASN A 21 -5.42 -7.57 -0.25
N ILE A 22 -4.80 -7.32 0.90
CA ILE A 22 -3.36 -7.11 1.02
C ILE A 22 -2.62 -8.41 0.63
N SER A 23 -3.00 -9.54 1.21
CA SER A 23 -2.38 -10.84 0.87
C SER A 23 -2.55 -11.19 -0.62
N ASN A 24 -3.71 -10.88 -1.21
CA ASN A 24 -3.97 -11.08 -2.64
C ASN A 24 -3.06 -10.20 -3.50
N MET A 25 -2.89 -8.92 -3.14
CA MET A 25 -1.99 -8.01 -3.84
C MET A 25 -0.53 -8.49 -3.76
N ILE A 26 -0.04 -8.89 -2.59
CA ILE A 26 1.32 -9.45 -2.44
C ILE A 26 1.50 -10.67 -3.34
N ARG A 27 0.55 -11.63 -3.31
CA ARG A 27 0.60 -12.82 -4.17
C ARG A 27 0.59 -12.47 -5.65
N TYR A 28 -0.24 -11.51 -6.04
CA TYR A 28 -0.32 -11.01 -7.41
C TYR A 28 1.04 -10.45 -7.86
N LEU A 29 1.64 -9.56 -7.09
CA LEU A 29 2.93 -8.94 -7.42
C LEU A 29 4.05 -9.99 -7.53
N LYS A 30 4.14 -10.90 -6.56
CA LYS A 30 5.12 -12.02 -6.60
C LYS A 30 4.94 -12.91 -7.83
N LYS A 31 3.70 -13.28 -8.17
CA LYS A 31 3.40 -14.07 -9.38
C LYS A 31 3.85 -13.36 -10.66
N HIS A 32 3.96 -12.04 -10.65
CA HIS A 32 4.43 -11.23 -11.77
C HIS A 32 5.91 -10.82 -11.64
N GLY A 33 6.69 -11.51 -10.81
CA GLY A 33 8.15 -11.35 -10.71
C GLY A 33 8.63 -10.20 -9.83
N ILE A 34 7.75 -9.64 -9.00
CA ILE A 34 8.10 -8.58 -8.04
C ILE A 34 8.41 -9.23 -6.69
N GLU A 35 9.68 -9.24 -6.31
CA GLU A 35 10.14 -9.92 -5.09
C GLU A 35 10.21 -8.98 -3.88
N ASN A 36 10.74 -7.76 -4.06
CA ASN A 36 10.92 -6.79 -2.99
C ASN A 36 9.62 -5.99 -2.75
N ILE A 37 8.81 -6.46 -1.81
CA ILE A 37 7.52 -5.87 -1.46
C ILE A 37 7.51 -5.45 -0.01
N ILE A 38 7.20 -4.18 0.23
CA ILE A 38 7.03 -3.58 1.55
C ILE A 38 5.56 -3.21 1.68
N VAL A 39 4.94 -3.46 2.84
CA VAL A 39 3.56 -3.03 3.10
C VAL A 39 3.53 -2.17 4.34
N ILE A 40 2.96 -0.97 4.22
CA ILE A 40 2.72 -0.07 5.35
C ILE A 40 1.21 0.20 5.45
N CYS A 41 0.66 0.12 6.65
CA CYS A 41 -0.73 0.48 6.94
C CYS A 41 -0.80 1.54 8.02
N ASP A 42 -1.86 2.34 8.00
CA ASP A 42 -2.17 3.24 9.12
C ASP A 42 -2.52 2.43 10.37
N ALA A 43 -2.16 2.97 11.54
CA ALA A 43 -2.61 2.42 12.82
C ALA A 43 -4.14 2.33 12.92
N SER A 44 -4.86 3.26 12.26
CA SER A 44 -6.32 3.30 12.28
C SER A 44 -6.98 2.11 11.56
N LEU A 45 -6.27 1.44 10.64
CA LEU A 45 -6.82 0.33 9.86
C LEU A 45 -7.25 -0.83 10.76
N ARG A 46 -6.52 -1.09 11.85
CA ARG A 46 -6.81 -2.14 12.84
C ARG A 46 -8.24 -2.09 13.38
N TYR A 47 -8.81 -0.90 13.51
CA TYR A 47 -10.18 -0.72 14.01
C TYR A 47 -11.25 -0.88 12.93
N LYS A 48 -10.87 -0.74 11.65
CA LYS A 48 -11.77 -0.76 10.49
C LYS A 48 -11.79 -2.12 9.80
N ILE A 49 -10.70 -2.88 9.86
CA ILE A 49 -10.53 -4.16 9.18
C ILE A 49 -11.56 -5.20 9.65
N ILE A 50 -12.13 -5.96 8.71
CA ILE A 50 -13.19 -6.94 9.00
C ILE A 50 -12.61 -8.28 9.48
N ASP A 51 -11.59 -8.78 8.78
CA ASP A 51 -10.88 -10.05 9.05
C ASP A 51 -9.70 -9.83 10.01
N LYS A 52 -10.01 -9.36 11.23
CA LYS A 52 -9.02 -8.94 12.24
C LYS A 52 -7.96 -9.99 12.56
N ASP A 53 -8.34 -11.25 12.73
CA ASP A 53 -7.39 -12.32 13.07
C ASP A 53 -6.34 -12.52 11.96
N HIS A 54 -6.76 -12.41 10.70
CA HIS A 54 -5.84 -12.47 9.56
C HIS A 54 -4.92 -11.24 9.54
N PHE A 55 -5.47 -10.05 9.76
CA PHE A 55 -4.68 -8.82 9.85
C PHE A 55 -3.59 -8.90 10.92
N GLU A 56 -3.96 -9.27 12.15
CA GLU A 56 -2.99 -9.38 13.25
C GLU A 56 -1.95 -10.48 12.99
N ASN A 57 -2.33 -11.57 12.32
CA ASN A 57 -1.35 -12.58 11.90
C ASN A 57 -0.31 -12.00 10.90
N LEU A 58 -0.75 -11.21 9.91
CA LEU A 58 0.16 -10.56 8.96
C LEU A 58 1.10 -9.55 9.65
N VAL A 59 0.60 -8.84 10.67
CA VAL A 59 1.42 -7.94 11.51
C VAL A 59 2.44 -8.73 12.32
N ASN A 60 2.02 -9.80 12.99
CA ASN A 60 2.90 -10.65 13.80
C ASN A 60 4.00 -11.33 12.98
N LEU A 61 3.70 -11.68 11.73
CA LEU A 61 4.66 -12.21 10.77
C LEU A 61 5.55 -11.13 10.12
N ASN A 62 5.40 -9.86 10.52
CA ASN A 62 6.11 -8.70 9.98
C ASN A 62 5.93 -8.49 8.46
N ILE A 63 4.85 -9.05 7.90
CA ILE A 63 4.45 -8.85 6.51
C ILE A 63 3.87 -7.44 6.34
N ILE A 64 3.07 -7.00 7.32
CA ILE A 64 2.54 -5.64 7.40
C ILE A 64 3.31 -4.84 8.45
N LYS A 65 3.72 -3.63 8.10
CA LYS A 65 4.23 -2.63 9.04
C LYS A 65 3.12 -1.65 9.38
N ILE A 66 2.93 -1.38 10.66
CA ILE A 66 1.94 -0.42 11.14
C ILE A 66 2.67 0.90 11.42
N ALA A 67 2.20 1.98 10.81
CA ALA A 67 2.69 3.32 11.14
C ALA A 67 2.46 3.60 12.65
N PRO A 68 3.36 4.35 13.31
CA PRO A 68 3.16 4.74 14.70
C PRO A 68 1.82 5.44 14.93
N ALA A 69 1.28 5.29 16.14
CA ALA A 69 0.03 5.96 16.50
C ALA A 69 0.19 7.49 16.39
N GLY A 70 -0.78 8.15 15.73
CA GLY A 70 -0.74 9.59 15.51
C GLY A 70 0.11 10.04 14.32
N THR A 71 0.68 9.11 13.54
CA THR A 71 1.41 9.42 12.31
C THR A 71 0.71 8.79 11.10
N SER A 72 0.68 9.51 9.98
CA SER A 72 0.13 9.01 8.71
C SER A 72 1.05 7.95 8.11
N ALA A 73 0.49 6.87 7.56
CA ALA A 73 1.27 5.92 6.77
C ALA A 73 1.85 6.57 5.49
N ASP A 74 1.15 7.56 4.92
CA ASP A 74 1.54 8.25 3.69
C ASP A 74 2.93 8.88 3.78
N GLU A 75 3.27 9.48 4.94
CA GLU A 75 4.59 10.08 5.18
C GLU A 75 5.72 9.05 5.02
N PHE A 76 5.55 7.85 5.59
CA PHE A 76 6.54 6.79 5.46
C PHE A 76 6.59 6.21 4.05
N ILE A 77 5.43 6.10 3.39
CA ILE A 77 5.33 5.58 2.03
C ILE A 77 6.04 6.50 1.04
N ILE A 78 5.77 7.81 1.12
CA ILE A 78 6.40 8.85 0.28
C ILE A 78 7.90 8.88 0.52
N GLU A 79 8.35 8.93 1.78
CA GLU A 79 9.78 8.97 2.10
C GLU A 79 10.51 7.70 1.66
N TYR A 80 9.87 6.53 1.76
CA TYR A 80 10.45 5.29 1.27
C TYR A 80 10.59 5.30 -0.25
N ALA A 81 9.56 5.73 -0.98
CA ALA A 81 9.62 5.86 -2.43
C ALA A 81 10.69 6.85 -2.89
N LYS A 82 10.78 8.00 -2.22
CA LYS A 82 11.79 9.04 -2.46
C LYS A 82 13.22 8.54 -2.26
N LYS A 83 13.47 7.75 -1.22
CA LYS A 83 14.82 7.24 -0.91
C LYS A 83 15.24 6.05 -1.76
N ASN A 84 14.30 5.20 -2.15
CA ASN A 84 14.61 3.90 -2.77
C ASN A 84 14.16 3.81 -4.24
N ASP A 85 13.68 4.90 -4.83
CA ASP A 85 13.09 4.91 -6.18
C ASP A 85 12.01 3.83 -6.34
N ALA A 86 11.19 3.64 -5.30
CA ALA A 86 10.21 2.56 -5.23
C ALA A 86 8.89 2.93 -5.92
N MET A 87 8.23 1.94 -6.50
CA MET A 87 6.88 2.08 -7.03
C MET A 87 5.84 1.93 -5.90
N ILE A 88 4.79 2.76 -5.91
CA ILE A 88 3.78 2.80 -4.85
C ILE A 88 2.47 2.18 -5.37
N ILE A 89 2.04 1.05 -4.80
CA ILE A 89 0.72 0.49 -5.06
C ILE A 89 -0.31 1.24 -4.21
N THR A 90 -1.00 2.18 -4.81
CA THR A 90 -2.10 2.95 -4.19
C THR A 90 -2.99 3.57 -5.27
N ASN A 91 -4.24 3.87 -4.92
CA ASN A 91 -5.11 4.74 -5.72
C ASN A 91 -5.13 6.20 -5.19
N ASP A 92 -4.48 6.48 -4.07
CA ASP A 92 -4.32 7.84 -3.58
C ASP A 92 -3.36 8.65 -4.48
N ARG A 93 -3.59 9.96 -4.57
CA ARG A 93 -2.76 10.90 -5.33
C ARG A 93 -1.84 11.73 -4.43
N PHE A 94 -1.89 11.53 -3.12
CA PHE A 94 -1.14 12.25 -2.09
C PHE A 94 -1.26 13.77 -2.24
N ASN A 95 -2.49 14.26 -2.49
CA ASN A 95 -2.72 15.68 -2.76
C ASN A 95 -2.32 16.57 -1.58
N ASP A 96 -2.54 16.10 -0.35
CA ASP A 96 -2.20 16.81 0.89
C ASP A 96 -0.68 16.97 1.09
N TYR A 97 0.14 16.23 0.34
CA TYR A 97 1.59 16.25 0.42
C TYR A 97 2.26 17.02 -0.73
N ARG A 98 1.49 17.64 -1.63
CA ARG A 98 2.03 18.33 -2.82
C ARG A 98 2.70 19.67 -2.54
N ASP A 99 2.68 20.13 -1.29
CA ASP A 99 3.52 21.25 -0.86
C ASP A 99 5.02 20.86 -0.81
N ASP A 100 5.34 19.56 -0.68
CA ASP A 100 6.71 19.06 -0.87
C ASP A 100 7.06 19.09 -2.38
N PRO A 101 8.15 19.79 -2.80
CA PRO A 101 8.54 19.88 -4.20
C PRO A 101 8.81 18.54 -4.87
N TRP A 102 9.42 17.60 -4.15
CA TRP A 102 9.69 16.26 -4.67
C TRP A 102 8.40 15.52 -4.96
N VAL A 103 7.42 15.57 -4.04
CA VAL A 103 6.10 14.95 -4.23
C VAL A 103 5.44 15.54 -5.47
N ARG A 104 5.35 16.87 -5.54
CA ARG A 104 4.71 17.58 -6.65
C ARG A 104 5.27 17.21 -8.02
N GLU A 105 6.58 16.99 -8.12
CA GLU A 105 7.29 16.79 -9.40
C GLU A 105 7.45 15.31 -9.78
N ASN A 106 7.40 14.40 -8.80
CA ASN A 106 7.79 13.01 -9.00
C ASN A 106 6.74 11.98 -8.59
N ILE A 107 5.87 12.25 -7.61
CA ILE A 107 5.02 11.21 -7.01
C ILE A 107 4.21 10.45 -8.06
N ASP A 108 3.66 11.16 -9.04
CA ASP A 108 2.83 10.59 -10.11
C ASP A 108 3.60 9.58 -10.98
N LYS A 109 4.94 9.63 -11.01
CA LYS A 109 5.82 8.65 -11.68
C LYS A 109 6.07 7.40 -10.84
N HIS A 110 5.81 7.44 -9.53
CA HIS A 110 5.88 6.27 -8.64
C HIS A 110 4.54 5.56 -8.46
N LEU A 111 3.39 6.24 -8.65
CA LEU A 111 2.07 5.65 -8.40
C LEU A 111 1.72 4.52 -9.37
N VAL A 112 1.27 3.37 -8.85
CA VAL A 112 0.73 2.24 -9.59
C VAL A 112 -0.71 2.02 -9.15
N PRO A 113 -1.68 2.64 -9.85
CA PRO A 113 -3.10 2.44 -9.58
C PRO A 113 -3.50 0.99 -9.77
N PHE A 114 -4.50 0.55 -9.02
CA PHE A 114 -5.03 -0.81 -9.08
C PHE A 114 -6.55 -0.84 -8.97
N MET A 115 -7.13 -1.96 -9.39
CA MET A 115 -8.56 -2.22 -9.28
C MET A 115 -8.80 -3.70 -8.96
N PHE A 116 -9.74 -3.96 -8.07
CA PHE A 116 -10.32 -5.29 -7.87
C PHE A 116 -11.56 -5.43 -8.76
N ILE A 117 -11.59 -6.46 -9.61
CA ILE A 117 -12.76 -6.84 -10.42
C ILE A 117 -13.12 -8.29 -10.06
N GLY A 118 -14.15 -8.46 -9.24
CA GLY A 118 -14.44 -9.77 -8.66
C GLY A 118 -13.28 -10.26 -7.80
N ARG A 119 -12.63 -11.36 -8.21
CA ARG A 119 -11.45 -11.91 -7.53
C ARG A 119 -10.12 -11.51 -8.17
N ASP A 120 -10.18 -10.85 -9.32
CA ASP A 120 -8.99 -10.49 -10.10
C ASP A 120 -8.48 -9.11 -9.69
N ILE A 121 -7.16 -8.96 -9.75
CA ILE A 121 -6.46 -7.70 -9.51
C ILE A 121 -5.91 -7.22 -10.84
N PHE A 122 -6.21 -5.97 -11.17
CA PHE A 122 -5.65 -5.27 -12.31
C PHE A 122 -4.80 -4.12 -11.79
N ILE A 123 -3.54 -4.04 -12.23
CA ILE A 123 -2.69 -2.87 -11.99
C ILE A 123 -2.47 -2.13 -13.30
N LYS A 124 -2.45 -0.80 -13.24
CA LYS A 124 -2.05 0.01 -14.39
C LYS A 124 -0.53 -0.05 -14.51
N LYS A 125 -0.03 -0.80 -15.49
CA LYS A 125 1.40 -0.82 -15.83
C LYS A 125 1.84 0.57 -16.27
N LYS A 126 3.07 0.95 -15.91
CA LYS A 126 3.75 2.11 -16.46
C LYS A 126 4.55 1.73 -17.69
#